data_AF-A0A7Y3CGI0-F1
#
_entry.id   AF-A0A7Y3CGI0-F1
#
_cell.length_a   1.000
_cell.length_b   1.000
_cell.length_c   1.000
_cell.angle_alpha   90.00
_cell.angle_beta   90.00
_cell.angle_gamma   90.00
#
_symmetry.space_group_name_H-M   'P 1'
#
loop_
_entity.id
_entity.type
_entity.pdbx_description
1 polymer ?
#
loop_
_entity_poly.entity_id
_entity_poly.type
_entity_poly.pdbx_seq_one_letter_code
_entity_poly.pdbx_strand_id
1 'polypeptide(L)'
;MENNLKTIFYSTWIELVIRWLFGMTFIYACFHKIIEPAHFAKIIYGYYLFPEFSINLIAIILPYLEFICGIALMLGIYPRSALLILQSMLFSFIVALSIN
;
A
#
# COMPACT_ATOMS: atom_id res chain seq x y z
N MET A 1 -14.20 -8.46 -32.58
CA MET A 1 -13.99 -8.89 -31.18
C MET A 1 -13.00 -7.99 -30.43
N GLU A 2 -12.00 -7.38 -31.07
CA GLU A 2 -11.05 -6.45 -30.43
C GLU A 2 -11.66 -5.16 -29.84
N ASN A 3 -12.73 -4.61 -30.44
CA ASN A 3 -13.32 -3.34 -29.98
C ASN A 3 -13.95 -3.43 -28.57
N ASN A 4 -14.37 -4.63 -28.14
CA ASN A 4 -15.01 -4.81 -26.83
C ASN A 4 -14.00 -4.86 -25.67
N LEU A 5 -12.75 -5.24 -25.94
CA LEU A 5 -11.70 -5.24 -24.92
C LEU A 5 -11.32 -3.79 -24.56
N LYS A 6 -11.18 -2.92 -25.56
CA LYS A 6 -10.82 -1.50 -25.33
C LYS A 6 -11.90 -0.73 -24.55
N THR A 7 -13.18 -1.06 -24.73
CA THR A 7 -14.28 -0.43 -23.97
C THR A 7 -14.37 -0.91 -22.53
N ILE A 8 -13.99 -2.16 -22.24
CA ILE A 8 -13.88 -2.68 -20.86
C ILE A 8 -12.74 -1.95 -20.11
N PHE A 9 -11.58 -1.75 -20.74
CA PHE A 9 -10.45 -1.06 -20.11
C PHE A 9 -10.65 0.46 -19.90
N TYR A 10 -11.66 1.08 -20.53
CA TYR A 10 -11.99 2.51 -20.41
C TYR A 10 -13.28 2.78 -19.63
N SER A 11 -13.79 1.80 -18.89
CA SER A 11 -15.00 1.97 -18.08
C SER A 11 -14.66 2.61 -16.73
N THR A 12 -15.22 3.80 -16.48
CA THR A 12 -15.11 4.54 -15.21
C THR A 12 -15.54 3.69 -14.01
N TRP A 13 -16.46 2.74 -14.21
CA TRP A 13 -16.93 1.83 -13.16
C TRP A 13 -15.88 0.79 -12.76
N ILE A 14 -15.14 0.25 -13.73
CA ILE A 14 -14.06 -0.71 -13.45
C ILE A 14 -12.92 -0.01 -12.71
N GLU A 15 -12.56 1.20 -13.13
CA GLU A 15 -11.56 2.01 -12.41
C GLU A 15 -11.99 2.23 -10.94
N LEU A 16 -13.26 2.60 -10.72
CA LEU A 16 -13.79 2.84 -9.37
C LEU A 16 -13.71 1.58 -8.50
N VAL A 17 -14.15 0.44 -9.02
CA VAL A 17 -14.11 -0.85 -8.29
C VAL A 17 -12.67 -1.24 -7.95
N ILE A 18 -11.74 -1.10 -8.89
CA ILE A 18 -10.32 -1.40 -8.66
C ILE A 18 -9.75 -0.48 -7.56
N ARG A 19 -10.03 0.83 -7.64
CA ARG A 19 -9.56 1.78 -6.63
C ARG A 19 -10.09 1.47 -5.23
N TRP A 20 -11.35 1.08 -5.15
CA TRP A 20 -11.97 0.65 -3.90
C TRP A 20 -11.34 -0.62 -3.36
N LEU A 21 -11.14 -1.62 -4.22
CA LEU A 21 -10.50 -2.88 -3.84
C LEU A 21 -9.08 -2.64 -3.30
N PHE A 22 -8.23 -1.94 -4.05
CA PHE A 22 -6.87 -1.62 -3.61
C PHE A 22 -6.86 -0.76 -2.34
N GLY A 23 -7.70 0.28 -2.26
CA GLY A 23 -7.78 1.15 -1.09
C GLY A 23 -8.19 0.38 0.17
N MET A 24 -9.23 -0.46 0.09
CA MET A 24 -9.66 -1.31 1.20
C MET A 24 -8.59 -2.32 1.61
N THR A 25 -7.89 -2.95 0.65
CA THR A 25 -6.80 -3.89 0.96
C THR A 25 -5.70 -3.23 1.77
N PHE A 26 -5.23 -2.04 1.38
CA PHE A 26 -4.17 -1.35 2.12
C PHE A 26 -4.64 -0.82 3.48
N ILE A 27 -5.88 -0.31 3.58
CA ILE A 27 -6.45 0.11 4.88
C ILE A 27 -6.55 -1.06 5.85
N TYR A 28 -7.02 -2.22 5.37
CA TYR A 28 -7.08 -3.43 6.19
C TYR A 28 -5.68 -3.91 6.58
N ALA A 29 -4.73 -3.91 5.63
CA ALA A 29 -3.36 -4.34 5.87
C ALA A 29 -2.61 -3.45 6.86
N CYS A 30 -2.84 -2.13 6.88
CA CYS A 30 -2.15 -1.22 7.77
C CYS A 30 -2.76 -1.18 9.19
N PHE A 31 -4.01 -1.61 9.35
CA PHE A 31 -4.76 -1.49 10.61
C PHE A 31 -4.03 -2.13 11.81
N HIS A 32 -3.63 -3.40 11.68
CA HIS A 32 -2.91 -4.10 12.76
C HIS A 32 -1.51 -3.49 13.01
N LYS A 33 -0.86 -2.93 11.97
CA LYS A 33 0.44 -2.26 12.10
C LYS A 33 0.33 -0.96 12.92
N ILE A 34 -0.80 -0.26 12.84
CA ILE A 34 -1.08 0.95 13.61
C ILE A 34 -1.38 0.63 15.07
N ILE A 35 -2.14 -0.44 15.34
CA ILE A 35 -2.49 -0.84 16.71
C ILE A 35 -1.26 -1.34 17.47
N GLU A 36 -0.42 -2.12 16.81
CA GLU A 36 0.77 -2.74 17.42
C GLU A 36 2.06 -2.38 16.68
N PRO A 37 2.49 -1.10 16.72
CA PRO A 37 3.67 -0.65 15.97
C PRO A 37 4.95 -1.34 16.47
N ALA A 38 5.01 -1.72 17.76
CA ALA A 38 6.13 -2.48 18.32
C ALA A 38 6.23 -3.89 17.72
N HIS A 39 5.11 -4.54 17.42
CA HIS A 39 5.10 -5.84 16.74
C HIS A 39 5.56 -5.68 15.29
N PHE A 40 5.08 -4.66 14.59
CA PHE A 40 5.52 -4.36 13.23
C PHE A 40 7.01 -3.98 13.15
N ALA A 41 7.53 -3.25 14.14
CA ALA A 41 8.96 -2.95 14.26
C ALA A 41 9.82 -4.22 14.40
N LYS A 42 9.35 -5.22 15.17
CA LYS A 42 10.04 -6.52 15.26
C LYS A 42 10.07 -7.26 13.93
N ILE A 43 8.98 -7.20 13.16
CA ILE A 43 8.93 -7.76 11.80
C ILE A 43 9.97 -7.05 10.91
N ILE A 44 10.01 -5.71 10.93
CA ILE A 44 11.00 -4.93 10.16
C ILE A 44 12.44 -5.27 10.58
N TYR A 45 12.70 -5.39 11.89
CA TYR A 45 14.00 -5.79 12.43
C TYR A 45 14.44 -7.16 11.92
N GLY A 46 13.50 -8.11 11.81
CA GLY A 46 13.76 -9.47 11.32
C GLY A 46 14.22 -9.56 9.87
N TYR A 47 14.06 -8.50 9.06
CA TYR A 47 14.57 -8.45 7.69
C TYR A 47 16.06 -8.05 7.60
N TYR A 48 16.67 -7.58 8.70
CA TYR A 48 18.06 -7.11 8.73
C TYR A 48 18.43 -6.08 7.64
N LEU A 49 17.44 -5.35 7.11
CA LEU A 49 17.59 -4.46 5.96
C LEU A 49 17.85 -2.99 6.36
N PHE A 50 17.44 -2.60 7.56
CA PHE A 50 17.46 -1.20 8.02
C PHE A 50 18.31 -1.03 9.29
N PRO A 51 18.97 0.14 9.47
CA PRO A 51 19.64 0.47 10.73
C PRO A 51 18.66 0.55 11.90
N GLU A 52 19.08 0.11 13.09
CA GLU A 52 18.22 0.00 14.28
C GLU A 52 17.49 1.31 14.64
N PHE A 53 18.17 2.45 14.53
CA PHE A 53 17.59 3.76 14.85
C PHE A 53 16.42 4.15 13.94
N SER A 54 16.36 3.59 12.73
CA SER A 54 15.33 3.91 11.72
C SER A 54 14.08 3.03 11.83
N ILE A 55 14.18 1.85 12.45
CA ILE A 55 13.14 0.82 12.43
C ILE A 55 11.85 1.31 13.09
N ASN A 56 11.96 1.94 14.26
CA ASN A 56 10.80 2.49 14.97
C ASN A 56 10.12 3.59 14.15
N LEU A 57 10.89 4.44 13.49
CA LEU A 57 10.36 5.51 12.64
C LEU A 57 9.60 4.92 11.45
N ILE A 58 10.17 3.92 10.77
CA ILE A 58 9.54 3.23 9.65
C ILE A 58 8.25 2.54 10.13
N ALA A 59 8.30 1.83 11.25
CA ALA A 59 7.15 1.11 11.80
C ALA A 59 5.98 2.04 12.14
N ILE A 60 6.25 3.29 12.52
CA ILE A 60 5.22 4.29 12.80
C ILE A 60 4.73 4.95 11.51
N ILE A 61 5.61 5.47 10.65
CA ILE A 61 5.22 6.29 9.50
C ILE A 61 4.57 5.45 8.40
N LEU A 62 5.13 4.28 8.12
CA LEU A 62 4.76 3.47 6.96
C LEU A 62 3.26 3.08 6.99
N PRO A 63 2.68 2.60 8.10
CA PRO A 63 1.25 2.28 8.16
C PRO A 63 0.33 3.49 7.97
N TYR A 64 0.68 4.67 8.49
CA TYR A 64 -0.13 5.87 8.28
C TYR A 64 -0.08 6.34 6.82
N LEU A 65 1.05 6.17 6.15
CA LEU A 65 1.17 6.45 4.72
C LEU A 65 0.27 5.50 3.90
N GLU A 66 0.25 4.20 4.24
CA GLU A 66 -0.68 3.22 3.64
C GLU A 66 -2.13 3.62 3.84
N PHE A 67 -2.50 4.01 5.07
CA PHE A 67 -3.86 4.41 5.44
C PHE A 67 -4.33 5.65 4.68
N ILE A 68 -3.53 6.72 4.68
CA ILE A 68 -3.86 7.98 4.01
C ILE A 68 -3.97 7.77 2.50
N CYS A 69 -3.03 7.05 1.90
CA CYS A 69 -3.08 6.75 0.47
C CYS A 69 -4.26 5.84 0.12
N GLY A 70 -4.60 4.86 0.97
CA GLY A 70 -5.78 4.02 0.81
C GLY A 70 -7.08 4.81 0.79
N ILE A 71 -7.25 5.73 1.76
CA ILE A 71 -8.41 6.63 1.81
C ILE A 71 -8.44 7.56 0.59
N ALA A 72 -7.32 8.19 0.26
CA ALA A 72 -7.22 9.09 -0.89
C ALA A 72 -7.57 8.37 -2.21
N LEU A 73 -7.12 7.13 -2.37
CA LEU A 73 -7.44 6.28 -3.52
C LEU A 73 -8.94 5.97 -3.61
N MET A 74 -9.59 5.65 -2.48
CA MET A 74 -11.04 5.40 -2.43
C MET A 74 -11.86 6.66 -2.74
N LEU A 75 -11.48 7.81 -2.15
CA LEU A 75 -12.18 9.10 -2.33
C LEU A 75 -11.90 9.75 -3.68
N GLY A 76 -10.83 9.35 -4.38
CA GLY A 76 -10.45 9.95 -5.67
C GLY A 76 -9.67 11.25 -5.54
N ILE A 77 -9.03 11.44 -4.39
CA ILE A 77 -8.14 12.55 -4.13
C ILE A 77 -6.76 12.14 -4.65
N TYR A 78 -6.34 12.70 -5.79
CA TYR A 78 -5.07 12.35 -6.46
C TYR A 78 -4.83 10.83 -6.60
N PRO A 79 -5.75 10.06 -7.21
CA PRO A 79 -5.73 8.60 -7.19
C PRO A 79 -4.48 8.01 -7.84
N ARG A 80 -3.94 8.67 -8.88
CA ARG A 80 -2.69 8.25 -9.53
C ARG A 80 -1.50 8.34 -8.57
N SER A 81 -1.39 9.43 -7.82
CA SER A 81 -0.30 9.62 -6.86
C SER A 81 -0.41 8.65 -5.69
N ALA A 82 -1.61 8.48 -5.12
CA ALA A 82 -1.87 7.52 -4.05
C ALA A 82 -1.53 6.08 -4.49
N LEU A 83 -1.94 5.68 -5.70
CA LEU A 83 -1.66 4.36 -6.24
C LEU A 83 -0.15 4.14 -6.45
N LEU A 84 0.58 5.15 -6.97
CA LEU A 84 2.03 5.06 -7.15
C LEU A 84 2.76 4.86 -5.82
N ILE A 85 2.36 5.58 -4.77
CA ILE A 85 2.93 5.41 -3.43
C ILE A 85 2.66 4.00 -2.92
N LEU A 86 1.40 3.55 -2.94
CA LEU A 86 1.03 2.20 -2.46
C LEU A 86 1.76 1.08 -3.22
N GLN A 87 1.88 1.19 -4.55
CA GLN A 87 2.64 0.23 -5.35
C GLN A 87 4.13 0.25 -5.03
N SER A 88 4.72 1.43 -4.82
CA SER A 88 6.14 1.56 -4.48
C SER A 88 6.44 0.93 -3.12
N MET A 89 5.54 1.10 -2.15
CA MET A 89 5.64 0.50 -0.83
C MET A 89 5.51 -1.02 -0.90
N LEU A 90 4.52 -1.54 -1.63
CA LEU A 90 4.33 -2.97 -1.83
C LEU A 90 5.53 -3.61 -2.52
N PHE A 91 6.03 -2.96 -3.57
CA PHE A 91 7.23 -3.41 -4.28
C PHE A 91 8.44 -3.48 -3.35
N SER A 92 8.65 -2.44 -2.52
CA SER A 92 9.73 -2.43 -1.53
C SER A 92 9.60 -3.59 -0.52
N PHE A 93 8.37 -3.92 -0.11
CA PHE A 93 8.10 -5.05 0.79
C PHE A 93 8.40 -6.40 0.13
N ILE A 94 8.02 -6.56 -1.15
CA ILE A 94 8.33 -7.76 -1.95
C ILE A 94 9.85 -7.92 -2.10
N VAL A 95 10.57 -6.82 -2.38
CA VAL A 95 12.03 -6.82 -2.49
C VAL A 95 12.67 -7.21 -1.15
N ALA A 96 12.21 -6.62 -0.04
CA ALA A 96 12.70 -6.97 1.30
C ALA A 96 12.54 -8.47 1.60
N LEU A 97 11.36 -9.03 1.28
CA LEU A 97 11.08 -10.46 1.44
C LEU A 97 11.88 -11.36 0.47
N SER A 98 12.26 -10.85 -0.69
CA SER A 98 13.02 -11.63 -1.69
C SER A 98 14.50 -11.75 -1.33
N ILE A 99 15.04 -10.81 -0.54
CA ILE A 99 16.45 -10.77 -0.15
C ILE A 99 16.69 -11.54 1.16
N ASN A 100 15.67 -11.68 2.02
CA ASN A 100 15.76 -12.27 3.35
C ASN A 100 14.79 -13.44 3.52
#